data_AF-B0K673-F1
#
_entry.id   AF-B0K673-F1
#
_cell.length_a   1.000
_cell.length_b   1.000
_cell.length_c   1.000
_cell.angle_alpha   90.00
_cell.angle_beta   90.00
_cell.angle_gamma   90.00
#
_symmetry.space_group_name_H-M   'P 1'
#
loop_
_entity.id
_entity.type
_entity.pdbx_description
1 polymer ?
#
loop_
_entity_poly.entity_id
_entity_poly.type
_entity_poly.pdbx_seq_one_letter_code
_entity_poly.pdbx_strand_id
1 'polypeptide(L)'
;MTAFIKVFWWAIETIALSVFNPFFWIVIILIVMQYRNKIAIEREIMGQEQEPMKELVLDSVFYGVIAAIIGSFLMIFLGITIENIGLQYVWPLVIVLMLVNPRYICFSYAGGIVSLFSLFFGFPNISVPALMSIVGILHLMESLLIYIDGPRNATPIFVRLKDGRVAGGFTMQKFWPIPFAALTIATGITITGQGVNMPDWWPIIKPSGIDLNNVIFLMMPAIAALGYGDLALTQLPEKKTRISSLRLFCFSIVLIILAVLGIYIKLFQYLAAIFAPVAHELLILIGQREERENPPLFVAPDTGVMILATAKGSPAREMGIKPGDVILKINDIPINEPDDIIRILNERPSVMWITVKDLNGNYTNYEYKDPQGILGLGVLIVPKATSMIYEINGEGIFIKKLKEIFKNIFKKNR
;
A
#
# COMPACT_ATOMS: atom_id res chain seq x y z
N MET A 1 15.59 17.97 -25.82
CA MET A 1 15.15 18.51 -24.51
C MET A 1 13.79 19.21 -24.60
N THR A 2 13.54 20.06 -25.61
CA THR A 2 12.25 20.76 -25.81
C THR A 2 11.06 19.82 -26.05
N ALA A 3 11.24 18.72 -26.78
CA ALA A 3 10.16 17.75 -27.04
C ALA A 3 9.65 17.09 -25.75
N PHE A 4 10.53 16.53 -24.92
CA PHE A 4 10.15 15.89 -23.66
C PHE A 4 9.52 16.85 -22.65
N ILE A 5 9.89 18.13 -22.66
CA ILE A 5 9.24 19.14 -21.81
C ILE A 5 7.79 19.36 -22.25
N LYS A 6 7.53 19.49 -23.56
CA LYS A 6 6.16 19.62 -24.10
C LYS A 6 5.31 18.39 -23.79
N VAL A 7 5.88 17.21 -24.05
CA VAL A 7 5.27 15.91 -23.76
C VAL A 7 4.96 15.74 -22.27
N PHE A 8 5.84 16.20 -21.39
CA PHE A 8 5.61 16.17 -19.95
C PHE A 8 4.42 17.05 -19.54
N TRP A 9 4.29 18.25 -20.13
CA TRP A 9 3.09 19.09 -19.91
C TRP A 9 1.81 18.44 -20.42
N TRP A 10 1.83 17.83 -21.60
CA TRP A 10 0.66 17.09 -22.10
C TRP A 10 0.32 15.88 -21.23
N ALA A 11 1.31 15.23 -20.63
CA ALA A 11 1.07 14.16 -19.67
C ALA A 11 0.34 14.69 -18.43
N ILE A 12 0.74 15.84 -17.89
CA ILE A 12 0.04 16.46 -16.75
C ILE A 12 -1.39 16.85 -17.12
N GLU A 13 -1.61 17.44 -18.29
CA GLU A 13 -2.96 17.74 -18.80
C GLU A 13 -3.81 16.46 -18.91
N THR A 14 -3.24 15.38 -19.45
CA THR A 14 -3.91 14.07 -19.56
C THR A 14 -4.24 13.48 -18.19
N ILE A 15 -3.33 13.59 -17.22
CA ILE A 15 -3.56 13.17 -15.83
C ILE A 15 -4.73 13.96 -15.24
N ALA A 16 -4.78 15.28 -15.42
CA ALA A 16 -5.88 16.12 -14.93
C ALA A 16 -7.23 15.71 -15.55
N LEU A 17 -7.25 15.38 -16.85
CA LEU A 17 -8.45 14.90 -17.54
C LEU A 17 -8.96 13.54 -17.02
N SER A 18 -8.12 12.77 -16.32
CA SER A 18 -8.51 11.46 -15.78
C SER A 18 -9.63 11.55 -14.74
N VAL A 19 -9.85 12.71 -14.12
CA VAL A 19 -10.98 12.94 -13.19
C VAL A 19 -12.34 12.85 -13.89
N PHE A 20 -12.39 13.10 -15.20
CA PHE A 20 -13.61 12.94 -16.00
C PHE A 20 -13.85 11.49 -16.46
N ASN A 21 -12.89 10.60 -16.22
CA ASN A 21 -13.06 9.18 -16.54
C ASN A 21 -13.92 8.50 -15.45
N PRO A 22 -15.01 7.78 -15.80
CA PRO A 22 -15.85 7.12 -14.81
C PRO A 22 -15.10 6.10 -13.94
N PHE A 23 -14.04 5.47 -14.46
CA PHE A 23 -13.23 4.53 -13.68
C PHE A 23 -12.48 5.21 -12.53
N PHE A 24 -12.16 6.50 -12.63
CA PHE A 24 -11.57 7.26 -11.53
C PHE A 24 -12.51 7.25 -10.32
N TRP A 25 -13.78 7.58 -10.53
CA TRP A 25 -14.78 7.63 -9.47
C TRP A 25 -15.12 6.24 -8.91
N ILE A 26 -15.10 5.19 -9.75
CA ILE A 26 -15.22 3.80 -9.28
C ILE A 26 -14.10 3.48 -8.28
N VAL A 27 -12.84 3.80 -8.61
CA VAL A 27 -11.70 3.58 -7.70
C VAL A 27 -11.86 4.40 -6.42
N ILE A 28 -12.29 5.66 -6.50
CA ILE A 28 -12.55 6.49 -5.32
C ILE A 28 -13.63 5.88 -4.42
N ILE A 29 -14.73 5.37 -4.99
CA ILE A 29 -15.78 4.69 -4.22
C ILE A 29 -15.23 3.47 -3.48
N LEU A 30 -14.40 2.65 -4.15
CA LEU A 30 -13.76 1.50 -3.52
C LEU A 30 -12.84 1.93 -2.37
N ILE A 31 -12.06 3.00 -2.54
CA ILE A 31 -11.19 3.54 -1.49
C ILE A 31 -12.02 4.03 -0.29
N VAL A 32 -13.11 4.76 -0.53
CA VAL A 32 -14.03 5.21 0.51
C VAL A 32 -14.61 4.01 1.28
N MET A 33 -15.01 2.95 0.58
CA MET A 33 -15.51 1.72 1.22
C MET A 33 -14.45 1.06 2.11
N GLN A 34 -13.19 1.02 1.67
CA GLN A 34 -12.10 0.47 2.47
C GLN A 34 -11.81 1.32 3.71
N TYR A 35 -11.76 2.65 3.57
CA TYR A 35 -11.54 3.53 4.73
C TYR A 35 -12.72 3.57 5.69
N ARG A 36 -13.94 3.26 5.26
CA ARG A 36 -15.07 3.08 6.19
C ARG A 36 -14.82 1.90 7.13
N ASN A 37 -14.32 0.78 6.59
CA ASN A 37 -13.98 -0.38 7.40
C ASN A 37 -12.82 -0.07 8.35
N LYS A 38 -11.78 0.64 7.87
CA LYS A 38 -10.66 1.08 8.70
C LYS A 38 -11.12 1.95 9.88
N ILE A 39 -11.94 2.98 9.61
CA ILE A 39 -12.46 3.89 10.64
C ILE A 39 -13.35 3.13 11.64
N ALA A 40 -14.12 2.14 11.18
CA ALA A 40 -14.91 1.31 12.10
C ALA A 40 -14.03 0.56 13.10
N ILE A 41 -12.92 -0.04 12.64
CA ILE A 41 -11.94 -0.71 13.50
C ILE A 41 -11.28 0.29 14.47
N GLU A 42 -10.94 1.50 14.00
CA GLU A 42 -10.38 2.54 14.87
C GLU A 42 -11.35 2.96 15.97
N ARG A 43 -12.63 3.14 15.64
CA ARG A 43 -13.64 3.49 16.65
C ARG A 43 -13.85 2.38 17.67
N GLU A 44 -13.75 1.11 17.24
CA GLU A 44 -13.85 -0.05 18.14
C GLU A 44 -12.65 -0.14 19.10
N ILE A 45 -11.43 0.06 18.60
CA ILE A 45 -10.19 -0.13 19.39
C ILE A 45 -9.79 1.12 20.16
N MET A 46 -9.87 2.29 19.53
CA MET A 46 -9.41 3.57 20.10
C MET A 46 -10.56 4.40 20.70
N GLY A 47 -11.82 3.96 20.56
CA GLY A 47 -13.00 4.72 20.98
C GLY A 47 -13.37 5.89 20.05
N GLN A 48 -12.49 6.27 19.12
CA GLN A 48 -12.72 7.34 18.15
C GLN A 48 -11.93 7.14 16.86
N GLU A 49 -12.38 7.77 15.78
CA GLU A 49 -11.62 7.82 14.53
C GLU A 49 -10.35 8.65 14.71
N GLN A 50 -9.24 8.17 14.16
CA GLN A 50 -7.96 8.88 14.27
C GLN A 50 -7.80 9.92 13.19
N GLU A 51 -8.35 9.69 12.00
CA GLU A 51 -8.31 10.64 10.90
C GLU A 51 -9.66 10.74 10.19
N PRO A 52 -10.12 11.96 9.83
CA PRO A 52 -11.36 12.12 9.08
C PRO A 52 -11.29 11.43 7.72
N MET A 53 -12.42 10.84 7.29
CA MET A 53 -12.56 10.19 5.98
C MET A 53 -12.05 11.06 4.82
N LYS A 54 -12.38 12.36 4.86
CA LYS A 54 -12.00 13.32 3.82
C LYS A 54 -10.48 13.43 3.71
N GLU A 55 -9.77 13.51 4.82
CA GLU A 55 -8.31 13.64 4.85
C GLU A 55 -7.65 12.36 4.32
N LEU A 56 -8.15 11.18 4.73
CA LEU A 56 -7.65 9.90 4.21
C LEU A 56 -7.78 9.79 2.67
N VAL A 57 -8.93 10.17 2.12
CA VAL A 57 -9.17 10.11 0.66
C VAL A 57 -8.33 11.17 -0.07
N LEU A 58 -8.26 12.40 0.45
CA LEU A 58 -7.48 13.47 -0.17
C LEU A 58 -5.98 13.14 -0.19
N ASP A 59 -5.43 12.63 0.92
CA ASP A 59 -4.04 12.18 0.99
C ASP A 59 -3.78 11.07 -0.03
N SER A 60 -4.69 10.10 -0.13
CA SER A 60 -4.58 9.00 -1.08
C SER A 60 -4.52 9.49 -2.53
N VAL A 61 -5.40 10.43 -2.90
CA VAL A 61 -5.41 11.05 -4.23
C VAL A 61 -4.15 11.87 -4.46
N PHE A 62 -3.74 12.68 -3.48
CA PHE A 62 -2.57 13.54 -3.56
C PHE A 62 -1.30 12.75 -3.86
N TYR A 63 -1.01 11.72 -3.06
CA TYR A 63 0.16 10.87 -3.29
C TYR A 63 0.01 10.05 -4.57
N GLY A 64 -1.20 9.60 -4.90
CA GLY A 64 -1.49 8.90 -6.15
C GLY A 64 -1.18 9.72 -7.40
N VAL A 65 -1.48 11.02 -7.40
CA VAL A 65 -1.14 11.95 -8.49
C VAL A 65 0.37 12.15 -8.58
N ILE A 66 1.09 12.31 -7.45
CA ILE A 66 2.56 12.41 -7.45
C ILE A 66 3.18 11.18 -8.12
N ALA A 67 2.75 9.99 -7.69
CA ALA A 67 3.22 8.73 -8.27
C ALA A 67 2.86 8.64 -9.76
N ALA A 68 1.65 9.08 -10.15
CA ALA A 68 1.20 9.03 -11.54
C ALA A 68 2.01 9.95 -12.47
N ILE A 69 2.44 11.13 -12.01
CA ILE A 69 3.32 12.01 -12.79
C ILE A 69 4.65 11.30 -13.07
N ILE A 70 5.26 10.70 -12.04
CA ILE A 70 6.53 9.97 -12.17
C ILE A 70 6.36 8.74 -13.07
N GLY A 71 5.32 7.95 -12.83
CA GLY A 71 5.01 6.75 -13.61
C GLY A 71 4.75 7.06 -15.08
N SER A 72 3.93 8.08 -15.36
CA SER A 72 3.62 8.52 -16.73
C SER A 72 4.89 8.99 -17.44
N PHE A 73 5.73 9.78 -16.76
CA PHE A 73 7.00 10.20 -17.33
C PHE A 73 7.90 9.01 -17.67
N LEU A 74 8.03 8.01 -16.79
CA LEU A 74 8.83 6.81 -17.06
C LEU A 74 8.26 5.97 -18.21
N MET A 75 6.94 5.77 -18.26
CA MET A 75 6.27 5.06 -19.35
C MET A 75 6.47 5.78 -20.69
N ILE A 76 6.31 7.10 -20.70
CA ILE A 76 6.51 7.91 -21.89
C ILE A 76 7.96 7.93 -22.31
N PHE A 77 8.90 8.10 -21.38
CA PHE A 77 10.33 8.09 -21.66
C PHE A 77 10.78 6.78 -22.32
N LEU A 78 10.28 5.65 -21.81
CA LEU A 78 10.54 4.33 -22.40
C LEU A 78 9.72 4.08 -23.69
N GLY A 79 8.70 4.90 -23.97
CA GLY A 79 7.85 4.77 -25.15
C GLY A 79 6.92 3.57 -25.09
N ILE A 80 6.51 3.18 -23.88
CA ILE A 80 5.70 1.99 -23.63
C ILE A 80 4.26 2.25 -24.05
N THR A 81 3.78 1.54 -25.07
CA THR A 81 2.39 1.59 -25.51
C THR A 81 1.54 0.56 -24.78
N ILE A 82 0.29 0.89 -24.48
CA ILE A 82 -0.68 -0.07 -23.91
C ILE A 82 -1.23 -1.04 -24.95
N GLU A 83 -1.02 -0.76 -26.24
CA GLU A 83 -1.38 -1.66 -27.31
C GLU A 83 -0.49 -2.91 -27.30
N ASN A 84 -1.10 -4.09 -27.47
CA ASN A 84 -0.44 -5.40 -27.50
C ASN A 84 0.32 -5.81 -26.22
N ILE A 85 0.10 -5.16 -25.07
CA ILE A 85 0.65 -5.66 -23.79
C ILE A 85 -0.17 -6.82 -23.20
N GLY A 86 -1.31 -7.17 -23.82
CA GLY A 86 -2.12 -8.30 -23.40
C GLY A 86 -3.03 -8.06 -22.20
N LEU A 87 -3.43 -6.80 -21.91
CA LEU A 87 -4.37 -6.50 -20.81
C LEU A 87 -5.65 -7.34 -20.88
N GLN A 88 -6.15 -7.60 -22.09
CA GLN A 88 -7.32 -8.46 -22.31
C GLN A 88 -7.17 -9.90 -21.79
N TYR A 89 -5.93 -10.39 -21.63
CA TYR A 89 -5.62 -11.70 -21.05
C TYR A 89 -5.22 -11.59 -19.58
N VAL A 90 -4.47 -10.55 -19.22
CA VAL A 90 -3.99 -10.32 -17.85
C VAL A 90 -5.17 -10.08 -16.90
N TRP A 91 -6.14 -9.24 -17.27
CA TRP A 91 -7.27 -8.88 -16.41
C TRP A 91 -8.16 -10.09 -16.01
N PRO A 92 -8.64 -10.92 -16.96
CA PRO A 92 -9.37 -12.13 -16.59
C PRO A 92 -8.56 -13.07 -15.71
N LEU A 93 -7.25 -13.22 -16.00
CA LEU A 93 -6.39 -14.08 -15.21
C LEU A 93 -6.20 -13.57 -13.78
N VAL A 94 -6.03 -12.26 -13.58
CA VAL A 94 -5.99 -11.64 -12.24
C VAL A 94 -7.25 -11.99 -11.44
N ILE A 95 -8.43 -11.90 -12.06
CA ILE A 95 -9.70 -12.24 -11.41
C ILE A 95 -9.71 -13.72 -11.00
N VAL A 96 -9.32 -14.63 -11.90
CA VAL A 96 -9.25 -16.07 -11.61
C VAL A 96 -8.28 -16.36 -10.45
N LEU A 97 -7.09 -15.76 -10.47
CA LEU A 97 -6.09 -15.94 -9.42
C LEU A 97 -6.57 -15.38 -8.06
N MET A 98 -7.26 -14.23 -8.07
CA MET A 98 -7.85 -13.64 -6.87
C MET A 98 -8.90 -14.56 -6.22
N LEU A 99 -9.64 -15.35 -7.00
CA LEU A 99 -10.59 -16.34 -6.46
C LEU A 99 -9.90 -17.49 -5.72
N VAL A 100 -8.68 -17.84 -6.11
CA VAL A 100 -7.86 -18.84 -5.40
C VAL A 100 -7.36 -18.25 -4.08
N ASN A 101 -6.75 -17.07 -4.14
CA ASN A 101 -6.38 -16.31 -2.96
C ASN A 101 -6.28 -14.82 -3.32
N PRO A 102 -6.87 -13.89 -2.55
CA PRO A 102 -6.86 -12.47 -2.88
C PRO A 102 -5.44 -11.89 -3.01
N ARG A 103 -4.44 -12.53 -2.39
CA ARG A 103 -3.02 -12.14 -2.52
C ARG A 103 -2.49 -12.19 -3.95
N TYR A 104 -3.11 -12.98 -4.83
CA TYR A 104 -2.67 -13.14 -6.22
C TYR A 104 -3.29 -12.12 -7.20
N ILE A 105 -3.90 -11.06 -6.69
CA ILE A 105 -4.44 -9.96 -7.51
C ILE A 105 -3.35 -9.15 -8.23
N CYS A 106 -2.10 -9.23 -7.76
CA CYS A 106 -1.01 -8.43 -8.30
C CYS A 106 -0.67 -8.79 -9.76
N PHE A 107 -0.43 -7.77 -10.58
CA PHE A 107 -0.08 -7.90 -12.00
C PHE A 107 1.23 -8.68 -12.24
N SER A 108 2.12 -8.76 -11.25
CA SER A 108 3.34 -9.59 -11.34
C SER A 108 3.02 -11.08 -11.58
N TYR A 109 1.94 -11.60 -10.99
CA TYR A 109 1.52 -12.99 -11.17
C TYR A 109 0.94 -13.22 -12.56
N ALA A 110 -0.15 -12.53 -12.87
CA ALA A 110 -0.84 -12.70 -14.15
C ALA A 110 0.05 -12.30 -15.33
N GLY A 111 0.79 -11.19 -15.21
CA GLY A 111 1.71 -10.72 -16.23
C GLY A 111 2.85 -11.69 -16.51
N GLY A 112 3.44 -12.30 -15.47
CA GLY A 112 4.45 -13.34 -15.63
C GLY A 112 3.90 -14.58 -16.31
N ILE A 113 2.73 -15.07 -15.88
CA ILE A 113 2.08 -16.25 -16.46
C ILE A 113 1.72 -16.03 -17.93
N VAL A 114 1.06 -14.92 -18.26
CA VAL A 114 0.69 -14.58 -19.64
C VAL A 114 1.95 -14.44 -20.51
N SER A 115 3.02 -13.83 -19.99
CA SER A 115 4.28 -13.70 -20.71
C SER A 115 4.93 -15.06 -20.99
N LEU A 116 4.98 -15.95 -20.00
CA LEU A 116 5.52 -17.30 -20.20
C LEU A 116 4.69 -18.07 -21.22
N PHE A 117 3.36 -18.00 -21.12
CA PHE A 117 2.46 -18.67 -22.06
C PHE A 117 2.67 -18.17 -23.50
N SER A 118 2.78 -16.84 -23.67
CA SER A 118 3.14 -16.21 -24.94
C SER A 118 4.49 -16.69 -25.50
N LEU A 119 5.52 -16.76 -24.65
CA LEU A 119 6.88 -17.16 -25.05
C LEU A 119 6.98 -18.62 -25.47
N PHE A 120 6.29 -19.53 -24.76
CA PHE A 120 6.31 -20.96 -25.05
C PHE A 120 5.41 -21.36 -26.21
N PHE A 121 4.20 -20.80 -26.29
CA PHE A 121 3.17 -21.25 -27.23
C PHE A 121 2.96 -20.28 -28.41
N GLY A 122 3.56 -19.09 -28.38
CA GLY A 122 3.32 -18.05 -29.39
C GLY A 122 1.94 -17.39 -29.30
N PHE A 123 1.14 -17.75 -28.29
CA PHE A 123 -0.18 -17.20 -28.01
C PHE A 123 -0.32 -16.95 -26.50
N PRO A 124 -0.90 -15.83 -26.03
CA PRO A 124 -1.32 -14.70 -26.85
C PRO A 124 -0.13 -13.94 -27.45
N ASN A 125 -0.34 -13.27 -28.59
CA ASN A 125 0.70 -12.44 -29.19
C ASN A 125 0.78 -11.11 -28.42
N ILE A 126 1.77 -10.99 -27.53
CA ILE A 126 1.96 -9.83 -26.66
C ILE A 126 3.41 -9.38 -26.63
N SER A 127 3.64 -8.10 -26.32
CA SER A 127 4.97 -7.59 -26.03
C SER A 127 5.34 -7.87 -24.57
N VAL A 128 6.09 -8.94 -24.34
CA VAL A 128 6.62 -9.30 -23.01
C VAL A 128 7.48 -8.17 -22.41
N PRO A 129 8.42 -7.53 -23.15
CA PRO A 129 9.16 -6.38 -22.64
C PRO A 129 8.24 -5.25 -22.15
N ALA A 130 7.24 -4.86 -22.94
CA ALA A 130 6.33 -3.78 -22.56
C ALA A 130 5.51 -4.14 -21.32
N LEU A 131 4.94 -5.36 -21.27
CA LEU A 131 4.16 -5.81 -20.12
C LEU A 131 5.01 -5.85 -18.85
N MET A 132 6.23 -6.42 -18.90
CA MET A 132 7.13 -6.49 -17.75
C MET A 132 7.63 -5.11 -17.31
N SER A 133 7.86 -4.18 -18.25
CA SER A 133 8.19 -2.80 -17.91
C SER A 133 7.05 -2.09 -17.19
N ILE A 134 5.79 -2.27 -17.62
CA ILE A 134 4.62 -1.69 -16.91
C ILE A 134 4.51 -2.28 -15.51
N VAL A 135 4.62 -3.60 -15.37
CA VAL A 135 4.63 -4.26 -14.06
C VAL A 135 5.72 -3.66 -13.17
N GLY A 136 6.95 -3.52 -13.67
CA GLY A 136 8.06 -2.91 -12.94
C GLY A 136 7.80 -1.45 -12.55
N ILE A 137 7.24 -0.63 -13.44
CA ILE A 137 6.93 0.78 -13.16
C ILE A 137 5.83 0.90 -12.12
N LEU A 138 4.77 0.08 -12.18
CA LEU A 138 3.70 0.09 -11.19
C LEU A 138 4.21 -0.26 -9.78
N HIS A 139 5.10 -1.25 -9.65
CA HIS A 139 5.72 -1.58 -8.36
C HIS A 139 6.75 -0.54 -7.92
N LEU A 140 7.41 0.13 -8.86
CA LEU A 140 8.29 1.25 -8.54
C LEU A 140 7.48 2.41 -7.93
N MET A 141 6.33 2.72 -8.52
CA MET A 141 5.39 3.71 -7.98
C MET A 141 4.86 3.29 -6.61
N GLU A 142 4.48 2.01 -6.45
CA GLU A 142 4.07 1.47 -5.16
C GLU A 142 5.17 1.59 -4.10
N SER A 143 6.43 1.29 -4.45
CA SER A 143 7.57 1.41 -3.55
C SER A 143 7.76 2.85 -3.04
N LEU A 144 7.59 3.84 -3.93
CA LEU A 144 7.62 5.25 -3.56
C LEU A 144 6.47 5.61 -2.62
N LEU A 145 5.25 5.17 -2.94
CA LEU A 145 4.05 5.42 -2.14
C LEU A 145 4.15 4.80 -0.74
N ILE A 146 4.66 3.57 -0.63
CA ILE A 146 4.93 2.91 0.65
C ILE A 146 5.93 3.72 1.47
N TYR A 147 6.99 4.25 0.84
CA TYR A 147 8.01 5.02 1.53
C TYR A 147 7.46 6.35 2.10
N ILE A 148 6.62 7.07 1.35
CA ILE A 148 6.15 8.41 1.74
C ILE A 148 4.86 8.40 2.57
N ASP A 149 3.93 7.49 2.28
CA ASP A 149 2.59 7.47 2.89
C ASP A 149 2.29 6.16 3.64
N GLY A 150 3.03 5.09 3.37
CA GLY A 150 2.84 3.77 3.99
C GLY A 150 2.71 3.75 5.51
N PRO A 151 3.61 4.40 6.30
CA PRO A 151 3.52 4.35 7.77
C PRO A 151 2.44 5.27 8.35
N ARG A 152 1.90 6.22 7.58
CA ARG A 152 0.94 7.21 8.08
C ARG A 152 -0.39 6.53 8.41
N ASN A 153 -1.01 6.94 9.52
CA ASN A 153 -2.36 6.48 9.91
C ASN A 153 -2.46 4.96 10.10
N ALA A 154 -1.39 4.31 10.54
CA ALA A 154 -1.37 2.90 10.89
C ALA A 154 -2.38 2.61 12.01
N THR A 155 -3.17 1.56 11.87
CA THR A 155 -4.24 1.23 12.81
C THR A 155 -3.70 0.23 13.85
N PRO A 156 -3.76 0.54 15.16
CA PRO A 156 -3.30 -0.38 16.18
C PRO A 156 -4.24 -1.59 16.27
N ILE A 157 -3.67 -2.76 16.51
CA ILE A 157 -4.39 -4.03 16.63
C ILE A 157 -3.77 -4.89 17.73
N PHE A 158 -4.54 -5.86 18.23
CA PHE A 158 -4.05 -6.89 19.13
C PHE A 158 -4.09 -8.24 18.44
N VAL A 159 -3.00 -9.00 18.53
CA VAL A 159 -2.87 -10.33 17.92
C VAL A 159 -2.59 -11.35 19.02
N ARG A 160 -3.22 -12.52 18.91
CA ARG A 160 -2.89 -13.68 19.75
C ARG A 160 -1.65 -14.39 19.19
N LEU A 161 -0.61 -14.48 20.01
CA LEU A 161 0.61 -15.22 19.70
C LEU A 161 0.37 -16.74 19.80
N LYS A 162 1.26 -17.53 19.20
CA LYS A 162 1.19 -19.01 19.23
C LYS A 162 1.30 -19.60 20.64
N ASP A 163 1.96 -18.89 21.54
CA ASP A 163 2.11 -19.26 22.95
C ASP A 163 0.90 -18.84 23.81
N GLY A 164 -0.12 -18.23 23.21
CA GLY A 164 -1.35 -17.79 23.87
C GLY A 164 -1.29 -16.38 24.46
N ARG A 165 -0.12 -15.73 24.51
CA ARG A 165 -0.01 -14.33 24.94
C ARG A 165 -0.61 -13.38 23.90
N VAL A 166 -0.95 -12.18 24.36
CA VAL A 166 -1.41 -11.09 23.47
C VAL A 166 -0.23 -10.18 23.16
N ALA A 167 -0.05 -9.84 21.89
CA ALA A 167 0.86 -8.79 21.45
C ALA A 167 0.08 -7.64 20.81
N GLY A 168 0.53 -6.42 21.05
CA GLY A 168 0.13 -5.28 20.24
C GLY A 168 0.86 -5.27 18.90
N GLY A 169 0.29 -4.55 17.95
CA GLY A 169 0.94 -4.27 16.68
C GLY A 169 0.14 -3.27 15.87
N PHE A 170 0.54 -3.09 14.62
CA PHE A 170 -0.11 -2.16 13.71
C PHE A 170 -0.39 -2.84 12.38
N THR A 171 -1.56 -2.57 11.82
CA THR A 171 -1.85 -2.83 10.42
C THR A 171 -1.67 -1.56 9.60
N MET A 172 -0.97 -1.65 8.47
CA MET A 172 -0.82 -0.57 7.51
C MET A 172 -1.61 -0.96 6.28
N GLN A 173 -2.66 -0.20 6.00
CA GLN A 173 -3.53 -0.44 4.87
C GLN A 173 -3.75 0.87 4.10
N LYS A 174 -3.24 0.92 2.88
CA LYS A 174 -3.26 2.10 2.01
C LYS A 174 -3.76 1.74 0.63
N PHE A 175 -4.47 2.68 0.02
CA PHE A 175 -4.98 2.56 -1.33
C PHE A 175 -4.80 3.89 -2.05
N TRP A 176 -4.18 3.87 -3.23
CA TRP A 176 -3.90 5.07 -4.00
C TRP A 176 -4.55 4.94 -5.40
N PRO A 177 -5.41 5.88 -5.79
CA PRO A 177 -5.86 5.99 -7.16
C PRO A 177 -4.73 6.64 -7.98
N ILE A 178 -4.37 6.02 -9.08
CA ILE A 178 -3.27 6.45 -9.94
C ILE A 178 -3.86 6.89 -11.29
N PRO A 179 -4.21 8.17 -11.47
CA PRO A 179 -4.60 8.72 -12.77
C PRO A 179 -3.35 8.98 -13.60
N PHE A 180 -2.99 8.11 -14.54
CA PHE A 180 -1.76 8.23 -15.33
C PHE A 180 -2.04 8.46 -16.82
N ALA A 181 -1.09 9.08 -17.51
CA ALA A 181 -1.11 9.23 -18.96
C ALA A 181 -0.52 7.99 -19.61
N ALA A 182 -1.36 7.19 -20.27
CA ALA A 182 -0.95 6.01 -21.00
C ALA A 182 -0.66 6.36 -22.46
N LEU A 183 0.41 5.81 -23.04
CA LEU A 183 0.63 5.93 -24.48
C LEU A 183 -0.14 4.84 -25.23
N THR A 184 -0.83 5.24 -26.28
CA THR A 184 -1.39 4.35 -27.30
C THR A 184 -0.90 4.81 -28.67
N ILE A 185 -1.10 3.99 -29.69
CA ILE A 185 -0.78 4.34 -31.06
C ILE A 185 -2.04 4.40 -31.91
N ALA A 186 -1.97 5.19 -32.97
CA ALA A 186 -2.96 5.26 -34.02
C ALA A 186 -2.25 5.22 -35.38
N THR A 187 -2.80 4.44 -36.30
CA THR A 187 -2.30 4.30 -37.68
C THR A 187 -3.33 4.80 -38.67
N GLY A 188 -2.88 5.44 -39.76
CA GLY A 188 -3.78 5.85 -40.84
C GLY A 188 -4.68 7.06 -40.53
N ILE A 189 -4.37 7.80 -39.45
CA ILE A 189 -5.05 9.06 -39.12
C ILE A 189 -4.16 10.23 -39.52
N THR A 190 -4.65 11.08 -40.42
CA THR A 190 -4.04 12.39 -40.69
C THR A 190 -4.52 13.37 -39.62
N ILE A 191 -3.70 13.64 -38.61
CA ILE A 191 -4.07 14.59 -37.55
C ILE A 191 -3.87 16.01 -38.06
N THR A 192 -4.92 16.82 -38.04
CA THR A 192 -4.92 18.24 -38.45
C THR A 192 -4.46 19.17 -37.31
N GLY A 193 -3.57 18.71 -36.43
CA GLY A 193 -3.18 19.38 -35.19
C GLY A 193 -1.66 19.44 -35.00
N GLN A 194 -1.21 20.21 -33.99
CA GLN A 194 0.21 20.29 -33.66
C GLN A 194 0.67 19.02 -32.93
N GLY A 195 1.48 18.20 -33.59
CA GLY A 195 2.21 17.09 -32.97
C GLY A 195 3.56 17.53 -32.41
N VAL A 196 4.16 16.69 -31.56
CA VAL A 196 5.56 16.85 -31.13
C VAL A 196 6.41 15.81 -31.84
N ASN A 197 7.39 16.28 -32.62
CA ASN A 197 8.39 15.40 -33.20
C ASN A 197 9.32 14.89 -32.10
N MET A 198 9.33 13.57 -31.93
CA MET A 198 10.19 12.90 -30.97
C MET A 198 11.56 12.60 -31.60
N PRO A 199 12.63 12.48 -30.80
CA PRO A 199 13.94 12.10 -31.32
C PRO A 199 13.95 10.69 -31.91
N ASP A 200 14.83 10.43 -32.88
CA ASP A 200 14.92 9.15 -33.60
C ASP A 200 15.21 7.92 -32.73
N TRP A 201 15.80 8.12 -31.55
CA TRP A 201 16.06 7.04 -30.59
C TRP A 201 14.79 6.58 -29.86
N TRP A 202 13.72 7.37 -29.89
CA TRP A 202 12.46 7.10 -29.21
C TRP A 202 11.43 6.52 -30.19
N PRO A 203 10.62 5.52 -29.81
CA PRO A 203 10.53 4.87 -28.49
C PRO A 203 11.63 3.83 -28.23
N ILE A 204 12.02 3.68 -26.95
CA ILE A 204 12.98 2.65 -26.52
C ILE A 204 12.35 1.26 -26.66
N ILE A 205 11.13 1.10 -26.16
CA ILE A 205 10.34 -0.13 -26.31
C ILE A 205 9.48 0.00 -27.57
N LYS A 206 9.96 -0.55 -28.68
CA LYS A 206 9.26 -0.43 -29.96
C LYS A 206 7.96 -1.25 -29.98
N PRO A 207 6.84 -0.69 -30.47
CA PRO A 207 5.64 -1.45 -30.78
C PRO A 207 5.96 -2.58 -31.76
N SER A 208 5.54 -3.80 -31.43
CA SER A 208 5.85 -4.97 -32.25
C SER A 208 4.96 -5.01 -33.50
N GLY A 209 5.58 -5.21 -34.67
CA GLY A 209 4.86 -5.45 -35.93
C GLY A 209 4.30 -4.20 -36.63
N ILE A 210 4.78 -3.01 -36.30
CA ILE A 210 4.24 -1.74 -36.83
C ILE A 210 5.37 -0.89 -37.42
N ASP A 211 5.14 -0.36 -38.62
CA ASP A 211 6.04 0.61 -39.26
C ASP A 211 5.89 1.99 -38.59
N LEU A 212 6.95 2.42 -37.91
CA LEU A 212 6.98 3.68 -37.15
C LEU A 212 6.80 4.93 -38.01
N ASN A 213 7.02 4.85 -39.33
CA ASN A 213 6.94 6.02 -40.21
C ASN A 213 5.51 6.58 -40.36
N ASN A 214 4.49 5.76 -40.12
CA ASN A 214 3.07 6.14 -40.26
C ASN A 214 2.29 6.03 -38.94
N VAL A 215 2.98 6.03 -37.81
CA VAL A 215 2.40 5.88 -36.49
C VAL A 215 2.38 7.21 -35.77
N ILE A 216 1.26 7.51 -35.13
CA ILE A 216 1.16 8.62 -34.20
C ILE A 216 0.92 8.07 -32.81
N PHE A 217 1.71 8.53 -31.85
CA PHE A 217 1.52 8.23 -30.44
C PHE A 217 0.53 9.21 -29.83
N LEU A 218 -0.46 8.69 -29.13
CA LEU A 218 -1.49 9.44 -28.44
C LEU A 218 -1.39 9.16 -26.93
N MET A 219 -1.69 10.17 -26.13
CA MET A 219 -1.85 10.00 -24.69
C MET A 219 -3.33 9.83 -24.35
N MET A 220 -3.62 8.82 -23.55
CA MET A 220 -4.98 8.55 -23.07
C MET A 220 -4.98 8.54 -21.53
N PRO A 221 -6.01 9.13 -20.90
CA PRO A 221 -6.17 9.05 -19.46
C PRO A 221 -6.50 7.62 -19.05
N ALA A 222 -5.68 7.04 -18.18
CA ALA A 222 -5.86 5.72 -17.62
C ALA A 222 -5.82 5.77 -16.09
N ILE A 223 -6.52 4.83 -15.44
CA ILE A 223 -6.60 4.76 -13.99
C ILE A 223 -6.13 3.39 -13.54
N ALA A 224 -5.11 3.37 -12.69
CA ALA A 224 -4.71 2.20 -11.91
C ALA A 224 -5.11 2.40 -10.45
N ALA A 225 -5.26 1.30 -9.72
CA ALA A 225 -5.40 1.29 -8.28
C ALA A 225 -4.22 0.51 -7.70
N LEU A 226 -3.40 1.16 -6.88
CA LEU A 226 -2.33 0.53 -6.12
C LEU A 226 -2.75 0.44 -4.66
N GLY A 227 -2.31 -0.59 -3.96
CA GLY A 227 -2.62 -0.74 -2.54
C GLY A 227 -1.53 -1.47 -1.80
N TYR A 228 -1.25 -1.02 -0.58
CA TYR A 228 -0.28 -1.60 0.32
C TYR A 228 -1.01 -2.15 1.54
N GLY A 229 -0.69 -3.38 1.91
CA GLY A 229 -1.24 -4.07 3.08
C GLY A 229 -0.15 -4.86 3.78
N ASP A 230 0.14 -4.52 5.02
CA ASP A 230 1.18 -5.20 5.81
C ASP A 230 0.85 -5.15 7.31
N LEU A 231 1.59 -5.94 8.08
CA LEU A 231 1.47 -6.05 9.53
C LEU A 231 2.83 -5.79 10.18
N ALA A 232 2.84 -4.96 11.21
CA ALA A 232 4.02 -4.62 11.99
C ALA A 232 3.79 -5.07 13.44
N LEU A 233 4.28 -6.27 13.76
CA LEU A 233 4.27 -6.85 15.10
C LEU A 233 5.63 -6.72 15.78
N THR A 234 6.70 -6.83 14.99
CA THR A 234 8.08 -6.99 15.49
C THR A 234 8.90 -5.71 15.40
N GLN A 235 8.34 -4.67 14.79
CA GLN A 235 8.97 -3.37 14.60
C GLN A 235 7.94 -2.26 14.47
N LEU A 236 8.38 -1.00 14.51
CA LEU A 236 7.53 0.15 14.24
C LEU A 236 7.12 0.23 12.76
N PRO A 237 5.91 0.75 12.43
CA PRO A 237 5.44 0.94 11.06
C PRO A 237 6.45 1.63 10.14
N GLU A 238 7.12 2.69 10.62
CA GLU A 238 8.09 3.47 9.87
C GLU A 238 9.30 2.64 9.43
N LYS A 239 9.74 1.72 10.30
CA LYS A 239 10.85 0.82 9.99
C LYS A 239 10.40 -0.28 9.02
N LYS A 240 9.21 -0.85 9.25
CA LYS A 240 8.62 -1.89 8.39
C LYS A 240 8.47 -1.39 6.95
N THR A 241 7.79 -0.25 6.77
CA THR A 241 7.50 0.29 5.45
C THR A 241 8.77 0.69 4.71
N ARG A 242 9.80 1.20 5.39
CA ARG A 242 11.10 1.54 4.78
C ARG A 242 11.84 0.32 4.24
N ILE A 243 11.80 -0.81 4.96
CA ILE A 243 12.41 -2.06 4.50
C ILE A 243 11.60 -2.63 3.33
N SER A 244 10.27 -2.68 3.45
CA SER A 244 9.38 -3.17 2.39
C SER A 244 9.49 -2.34 1.11
N SER A 245 9.53 -1.01 1.21
CA SER A 245 9.68 -0.12 0.06
C SER A 245 11.04 -0.28 -0.61
N LEU A 246 12.14 -0.38 0.14
CA LEU A 246 13.47 -0.57 -0.44
C LEU A 246 13.57 -1.91 -1.20
N ARG A 247 13.01 -2.98 -0.64
CA ARG A 247 12.96 -4.29 -1.29
C ARG A 247 12.16 -4.24 -2.60
N LEU A 248 10.98 -3.62 -2.56
CA LEU A 248 10.12 -3.48 -3.73
C LEU A 248 10.76 -2.56 -4.80
N PHE A 249 11.46 -1.51 -4.38
CA PHE A 249 12.25 -0.65 -5.25
C PHE A 249 13.33 -1.46 -5.99
N CYS A 250 14.15 -2.22 -5.26
CA CYS A 250 15.18 -3.07 -5.87
C CYS A 250 14.59 -4.10 -6.84
N PHE A 251 13.49 -4.76 -6.47
CA PHE A 251 12.75 -5.65 -7.37
C PHE A 251 12.32 -4.94 -8.66
N SER A 252 11.75 -3.75 -8.54
CA SER A 252 11.23 -2.98 -9.67
C SER A 252 12.34 -2.56 -10.63
N ILE A 253 13.48 -2.09 -10.11
CA ILE A 253 14.64 -1.73 -10.93
C ILE A 253 15.18 -2.94 -11.69
N VAL A 254 15.34 -4.09 -11.02
CA VAL A 254 15.80 -5.32 -11.67
C VAL A 254 14.82 -5.75 -12.76
N LEU A 255 13.51 -5.74 -12.49
CA LEU A 255 12.50 -6.13 -13.46
C LEU A 255 12.50 -5.20 -14.70
N ILE A 256 12.60 -3.88 -14.50
CA ILE A 256 12.67 -2.91 -15.62
C ILE A 256 13.93 -3.18 -16.46
N ILE A 257 15.09 -3.41 -15.84
CA ILE A 257 16.34 -3.72 -16.55
C ILE A 257 16.18 -5.02 -17.37
N LEU A 258 15.66 -6.09 -16.77
CA LEU A 258 15.42 -7.35 -17.48
C LEU A 258 14.46 -7.15 -18.66
N ALA A 259 13.39 -6.37 -18.47
CA ALA A 259 12.43 -6.06 -19.52
C ALA A 259 13.08 -5.29 -20.69
N VAL A 260 13.88 -4.27 -20.40
CA VAL A 260 14.60 -3.48 -21.42
C VAL A 260 15.64 -4.33 -22.15
N LEU A 261 16.41 -5.17 -21.46
CA LEU A 261 17.33 -6.12 -22.10
C LEU A 261 16.60 -7.15 -22.96
N GLY A 262 15.36 -7.49 -22.57
CA GLY A 262 14.45 -8.36 -23.32
C GLY A 262 14.09 -7.86 -24.71
N ILE A 263 14.30 -6.58 -25.01
CA ILE A 263 14.12 -6.00 -26.35
C ILE A 263 15.16 -6.55 -27.32
N TYR A 264 16.40 -6.71 -26.85
CA TYR A 264 17.53 -7.12 -27.68
C TYR A 264 17.74 -8.63 -27.68
N ILE A 265 17.46 -9.28 -26.55
CA ILE A 265 17.81 -10.68 -26.34
C ILE A 265 16.62 -11.42 -25.70
N LYS A 266 16.07 -12.41 -26.42
CA LYS A 266 14.89 -13.17 -26.00
C LYS A 266 15.05 -13.87 -24.64
N LEU A 267 16.26 -14.26 -24.25
CA LEU A 267 16.55 -14.86 -22.93
C LEU A 267 16.04 -13.98 -21.78
N PHE A 268 16.25 -12.66 -21.85
CA PHE A 268 15.83 -11.75 -20.78
C PHE A 268 14.30 -11.60 -20.69
N GLN A 269 13.56 -11.89 -21.75
CA GLN A 269 12.09 -11.96 -21.67
C GLN A 269 11.64 -13.13 -20.78
N TYR A 270 12.26 -14.31 -20.92
CA TYR A 270 12.00 -15.45 -20.03
C TYR A 270 12.42 -15.13 -18.59
N LEU A 271 13.60 -14.53 -18.41
CA LEU A 271 14.08 -14.15 -17.07
C LEU A 271 13.12 -13.15 -16.40
N ALA A 272 12.69 -12.10 -17.11
CA ALA A 272 11.72 -11.14 -16.58
C ALA A 272 10.38 -11.80 -16.22
N ALA A 273 9.85 -12.66 -17.10
CA ALA A 273 8.57 -13.33 -16.92
C ALA A 273 8.55 -14.33 -15.75
N ILE A 274 9.69 -14.97 -15.43
CA ILE A 274 9.85 -15.82 -14.23
C ILE A 274 10.13 -14.96 -13.00
N PHE A 275 11.01 -13.97 -13.13
CA PHE A 275 11.44 -13.11 -12.03
C PHE A 275 10.27 -12.36 -11.40
N ALA A 276 9.36 -11.80 -12.22
CA ALA A 276 8.22 -11.02 -11.73
C ALA A 276 7.38 -11.76 -10.67
N PRO A 277 6.77 -12.94 -10.94
CA PRO A 277 5.99 -13.66 -9.94
C PRO A 277 6.85 -14.26 -8.81
N VAL A 278 8.01 -14.83 -9.13
CA VAL A 278 8.84 -15.57 -8.15
C VAL A 278 9.46 -14.63 -7.13
N ALA A 279 10.11 -13.56 -7.59
CA ALA A 279 10.74 -12.61 -6.69
C ALA A 279 9.69 -11.82 -5.90
N HIS A 280 8.53 -11.51 -6.49
CA HIS A 280 7.44 -10.85 -5.78
C HIS A 280 6.84 -11.73 -4.66
N GLU A 281 6.59 -13.02 -4.90
CA GLU A 281 6.16 -13.94 -3.84
C GLU A 281 7.25 -14.07 -2.76
N LEU A 282 8.53 -14.15 -3.15
CA LEU A 282 9.63 -14.21 -2.21
C LEU A 282 9.70 -12.98 -1.28
N LEU A 283 9.46 -11.78 -1.80
CA LEU A 283 9.39 -10.56 -0.99
C LEU A 283 8.32 -10.64 0.09
N ILE A 284 7.12 -11.13 -0.28
CA ILE A 284 6.01 -11.32 0.65
C ILE A 284 6.36 -12.37 1.71
N LEU A 285 6.89 -13.52 1.28
CA LEU A 285 7.24 -14.62 2.18
C LEU A 285 8.34 -14.22 3.18
N ILE A 286 9.35 -13.47 2.74
CA ILE A 286 10.38 -12.92 3.63
C ILE A 286 9.74 -11.98 4.66
N GLY A 287 8.90 -11.04 4.21
CA GLY A 287 8.24 -10.08 5.10
C GLY A 287 7.33 -10.74 6.14
N GLN A 288 6.59 -11.79 5.75
CA GLN A 288 5.74 -12.57 6.66
C GLN A 288 6.56 -13.42 7.63
N ARG A 289 7.67 -13.99 7.17
CA ARG A 289 8.56 -14.79 8.01
C ARG A 289 9.19 -13.93 9.11
N GLU A 290 9.63 -12.72 8.78
CA GLU A 290 10.19 -11.76 9.75
C GLU A 290 9.20 -11.45 10.88
N GLU A 291 7.93 -11.18 10.56
CA GLU A 291 6.91 -10.91 11.60
C GLU A 291 6.54 -12.15 12.43
N ARG A 292 6.73 -13.35 11.87
CA ARG A 292 6.38 -14.62 12.53
C ARG A 292 7.49 -15.15 13.42
N GLU A 293 8.75 -14.91 13.06
CA GLU A 293 9.93 -15.49 13.73
C GLU A 293 10.60 -14.52 14.70
N ASN A 294 10.55 -13.20 14.44
CA ASN A 294 11.12 -12.23 15.36
C ASN A 294 10.20 -12.02 16.58
N PRO A 295 10.77 -11.63 17.74
CA PRO A 295 9.97 -11.33 18.93
C PRO A 295 9.06 -10.11 18.67
N PRO A 296 7.80 -10.15 19.13
CA PRO A 296 6.90 -9.01 19.03
C PRO A 296 7.42 -7.83 19.86
N LEU A 297 7.29 -6.61 19.32
CA LEU A 297 7.77 -5.39 19.93
C LEU A 297 6.89 -4.95 21.11
N PHE A 298 5.59 -5.17 21.01
CA PHE A 298 4.61 -4.70 21.98
C PHE A 298 4.05 -5.85 22.80
N VAL A 299 4.67 -6.13 23.94
CA VAL A 299 4.21 -7.12 24.92
C VAL A 299 4.13 -6.44 26.28
N ALA A 300 3.10 -6.78 27.05
CA ALA A 300 2.93 -6.25 28.39
C ALA A 300 4.19 -6.53 29.24
N PRO A 301 4.83 -5.49 29.81
CA PRO A 301 6.03 -5.64 30.62
C PRO A 301 5.68 -6.16 32.03
N ASP A 302 6.71 -6.60 32.76
CA ASP A 302 6.56 -7.04 34.16
C ASP A 302 6.30 -5.85 35.11
N THR A 303 6.88 -4.69 34.80
CA THR A 303 6.69 -3.44 35.55
C THR A 303 6.25 -2.33 34.61
N GLY A 304 5.29 -1.52 35.07
CA GLY A 304 4.74 -0.43 34.27
C GLY A 304 3.66 -0.86 33.31
N VAL A 305 3.18 0.12 32.54
CA VAL A 305 2.11 -0.06 31.57
C VAL A 305 2.59 0.43 30.21
N MET A 306 2.70 -0.49 29.25
CA MET A 306 3.16 -0.18 27.89
C MET A 306 2.05 0.43 27.04
N ILE A 307 2.36 1.54 26.37
CA ILE A 307 1.48 2.23 25.45
C ILE A 307 1.65 1.65 24.04
N LEU A 308 0.56 1.17 23.45
CA LEU A 308 0.52 0.77 22.05
C LEU A 308 0.31 2.00 21.16
N ALA A 309 -0.67 2.85 21.46
CA ALA A 309 -0.99 4.02 20.64
C ALA A 309 -1.57 5.17 21.48
N THR A 310 -1.56 6.38 20.93
CA THR A 310 -2.17 7.57 21.52
C THR A 310 -3.23 8.15 20.58
N ALA A 311 -4.38 8.49 21.13
CA ALA A 311 -5.52 8.98 20.37
C ALA A 311 -5.27 10.42 19.87
N LYS A 312 -5.76 10.77 18.67
CA LYS A 312 -5.67 12.13 18.13
C LYS A 312 -6.33 13.14 19.09
N GLY A 313 -5.65 14.27 19.33
CA GLY A 313 -6.12 15.32 20.24
C GLY A 313 -6.17 14.95 21.71
N SER A 314 -5.52 13.85 22.13
CA SER A 314 -5.46 13.45 23.53
C SER A 314 -4.27 14.08 24.27
N PRO A 315 -4.34 14.22 25.61
CA PRO A 315 -3.21 14.70 26.42
C PRO A 315 -1.91 13.92 26.19
N ALA A 316 -1.99 12.58 26.06
CA ALA A 316 -0.81 11.77 25.79
C ALA A 316 -0.17 12.08 24.43
N ARG A 317 -0.99 12.33 23.41
CA ARG A 317 -0.49 12.74 22.08
C ARG A 317 0.13 14.13 22.13
N GLU A 318 -0.47 15.08 22.84
CA GLU A 318 0.04 16.46 23.01
C GLU A 318 1.38 16.49 23.76
N MET A 319 1.53 15.67 24.80
CA MET A 319 2.81 15.49 25.50
C MET A 319 3.91 14.85 24.62
N GLY A 320 3.52 14.18 23.54
CA GLY A 320 4.44 13.45 22.67
C GLY A 320 4.81 12.06 23.17
N ILE A 321 3.94 11.42 23.98
CA ILE A 321 4.06 10.00 24.34
C ILE A 321 3.95 9.15 23.08
N LYS A 322 4.88 8.21 22.91
CA LYS A 322 5.05 7.41 21.70
C LYS A 322 4.62 5.96 21.90
N PRO A 323 4.25 5.26 20.81
CA PRO A 323 4.15 3.80 20.81
C PRO A 323 5.42 3.15 21.38
N GLY A 324 5.25 2.29 22.38
CA GLY A 324 6.32 1.54 23.03
C GLY A 324 6.82 2.16 24.34
N ASP A 325 6.41 3.39 24.66
CA ASP A 325 6.69 3.97 25.97
C ASP A 325 6.00 3.16 27.08
N VAL A 326 6.72 2.95 28.18
CA VAL A 326 6.20 2.30 29.38
C VAL A 326 6.01 3.33 30.47
N ILE A 327 4.77 3.58 30.88
CA ILE A 327 4.47 4.45 32.01
C ILE A 327 4.87 3.73 33.29
N LEU A 328 5.73 4.37 34.09
CA LEU A 328 6.23 3.85 35.36
C LEU A 328 5.65 4.57 36.56
N LYS A 329 5.42 5.89 36.46
CA LYS A 329 4.87 6.72 37.53
C LYS A 329 3.98 7.83 36.99
N ILE A 330 2.97 8.20 37.75
CA ILE A 330 2.19 9.43 37.56
C ILE A 330 2.09 10.12 38.91
N ASN A 331 2.50 11.39 39.00
CA ASN A 331 2.49 12.18 40.24
C ASN A 331 3.16 11.46 41.41
N ASP A 332 4.36 10.91 41.18
CA ASP A 332 5.14 10.08 42.11
C ASP A 332 4.48 8.76 42.55
N ILE A 333 3.28 8.44 42.08
CA ILE A 333 2.59 7.18 42.33
C ILE A 333 3.08 6.14 41.30
N PRO A 334 3.59 4.97 41.74
CA PRO A 334 3.95 3.88 40.85
C PRO A 334 2.75 3.34 40.06
N ILE A 335 2.95 3.07 38.79
CA ILE A 335 1.95 2.47 37.89
C ILE A 335 2.39 1.05 37.56
N ASN A 336 1.59 0.04 37.90
CA ASN A 336 1.87 -1.36 37.60
C ASN A 336 0.76 -2.01 36.76
N GLU A 337 -0.44 -1.45 36.80
CA GLU A 337 -1.59 -1.93 36.04
C GLU A 337 -2.41 -0.78 35.45
N PRO A 338 -3.20 -1.03 34.40
CA PRO A 338 -4.04 0.00 33.78
C PRO A 338 -4.99 0.69 34.77
N ASP A 339 -5.47 -0.03 35.78
CA ASP A 339 -6.41 0.47 36.79
C ASP A 339 -5.77 1.53 37.70
N ASP A 340 -4.45 1.52 37.89
CA ASP A 340 -3.73 2.58 38.63
C ASP A 340 -3.90 3.93 37.93
N ILE A 341 -3.83 3.95 36.60
CA ILE A 341 -4.00 5.16 35.79
C ILE A 341 -5.44 5.68 35.93
N ILE A 342 -6.42 4.78 35.85
CA ILE A 342 -7.83 5.14 36.00
C ILE A 342 -8.10 5.75 37.38
N ARG A 343 -7.53 5.16 38.45
CA ARG A 343 -7.67 5.69 39.81
C ARG A 343 -7.16 7.12 39.94
N ILE A 344 -5.99 7.42 39.37
CA ILE A 344 -5.41 8.76 39.42
C ILE A 344 -6.26 9.76 38.62
N LEU A 345 -6.73 9.37 37.43
CA LEU A 345 -7.57 10.23 36.60
C LEU A 345 -8.94 10.53 37.22
N ASN A 346 -9.47 9.63 38.05
CA ASN A 346 -10.73 9.85 38.78
C ASN A 346 -10.64 11.02 39.78
N GLU A 347 -9.43 11.35 40.26
CA GLU A 347 -9.21 12.53 41.12
C GLU A 347 -9.23 13.86 40.33
N ARG A 348 -9.26 13.77 38.99
CA ARG A 348 -9.26 14.92 38.06
C ARG A 348 -8.12 15.91 38.36
N PRO A 349 -6.86 15.45 38.39
CA PRO A 349 -5.74 16.32 38.68
C PRO A 349 -5.65 17.44 37.64
N SER A 350 -5.31 18.66 38.08
CA SER A 350 -5.06 19.78 37.17
C SER A 350 -3.66 19.76 36.56
N VAL A 351 -2.75 18.99 37.18
CA VAL A 351 -1.37 18.79 36.71
C VAL A 351 -1.01 17.31 36.82
N MET A 352 -0.37 16.78 35.79
CA MET A 352 0.22 15.44 35.81
C MET A 352 1.69 15.45 35.41
N TRP A 353 2.51 14.81 36.23
CA TRP A 353 3.90 14.45 35.89
C TRP A 353 3.97 12.96 35.61
N ILE A 354 4.34 12.59 34.39
CA ILE A 354 4.36 11.19 33.93
C ILE A 354 5.81 10.79 33.64
N THR A 355 6.31 9.81 34.38
CA THR A 355 7.61 9.20 34.10
C THR A 355 7.42 7.99 33.19
N VAL A 356 8.01 8.06 32.00
CA VAL A 356 8.03 6.94 31.04
C VAL A 356 9.44 6.41 30.82
N LYS A 357 9.51 5.15 30.39
CA LYS A 357 10.70 4.50 29.84
C LYS A 357 10.45 4.17 28.37
N ASP A 358 11.31 4.67 27.47
CA ASP A 358 11.19 4.40 26.04
C ASP A 358 11.71 2.98 25.67
N LEU A 359 11.56 2.59 24.40
CA LEU A 359 12.06 1.32 23.87
C LEU A 359 13.59 1.17 23.92
N ASN A 360 14.34 2.26 24.05
CA ASN A 360 15.80 2.25 24.19
C ASN A 360 16.26 2.19 25.67
N GLY A 361 15.31 2.26 26.60
CA GLY A 361 15.55 2.28 28.04
C GLY A 361 15.81 3.66 28.65
N ASN A 362 15.62 4.74 27.88
CA ASN A 362 15.76 6.10 28.38
C ASN A 362 14.52 6.52 29.18
N TYR A 363 14.73 7.31 30.22
CA TYR A 363 13.67 7.85 31.05
C TYR A 363 13.32 9.26 30.60
N THR A 364 12.03 9.55 30.43
CA THR A 364 11.52 10.88 30.11
C THR A 364 10.40 11.23 31.06
N ASN A 365 10.41 12.46 31.58
CA ASN A 365 9.31 13.00 32.38
C ASN A 365 8.50 13.97 31.53
N TYR A 366 7.22 13.71 31.39
CA TYR A 366 6.27 14.60 30.75
C TYR A 366 5.46 15.37 31.79
N GLU A 367 5.08 16.60 31.46
CA GLU A 367 4.19 17.43 32.26
C GLU A 367 2.98 17.82 31.41
N TYR A 368 1.78 17.66 31.98
CA TYR A 368 0.53 18.12 31.37
C TYR A 368 -0.28 18.93 32.36
N LYS A 369 -0.92 19.99 31.88
CA LYS A 369 -1.73 20.89 32.69
C LYS A 369 -3.07 21.11 32.02
N ASP A 370 -4.14 20.88 32.77
CA ASP A 370 -5.49 21.24 32.38
C ASP A 370 -6.21 21.91 33.57
N PRO A 371 -6.49 23.21 33.51
CA PRO A 371 -7.24 23.90 34.56
C PRO A 371 -8.63 23.33 34.83
N GLN A 372 -9.25 22.64 33.87
CA GLN A 372 -10.56 22.02 34.01
C GLN A 372 -10.49 20.60 34.62
N GLY A 373 -9.27 20.10 34.87
CA GLY A 373 -9.01 18.76 35.39
C GLY A 373 -8.87 17.73 34.27
N ILE A 374 -7.87 16.87 34.38
CA ILE A 374 -7.52 15.92 33.33
C ILE A 374 -8.40 14.66 33.47
N LEU A 375 -9.31 14.46 32.51
CA LEU A 375 -10.31 13.38 32.54
C LEU A 375 -9.82 12.06 31.92
N GLY A 376 -8.78 12.11 31.10
CA GLY A 376 -8.30 10.97 30.33
C GLY A 376 -6.96 11.25 29.67
N LEU A 377 -6.11 10.23 29.53
CA LEU A 377 -4.86 10.36 28.79
C LEU A 377 -5.02 10.10 27.29
N GLY A 378 -6.06 9.37 26.87
CA GLY A 378 -6.27 8.92 25.50
C GLY A 378 -5.18 7.95 25.01
N VAL A 379 -4.77 7.03 25.88
CA VAL A 379 -3.79 5.99 25.56
C VAL A 379 -4.47 4.65 25.30
N LEU A 380 -3.98 3.91 24.32
CA LEU A 380 -4.25 2.50 24.13
C LEU A 380 -3.10 1.69 24.74
N ILE A 381 -3.43 0.81 25.67
CA ILE A 381 -2.45 0.03 26.44
C ILE A 381 -2.34 -1.39 25.86
N VAL A 382 -1.15 -1.97 25.90
CA VAL A 382 -0.95 -3.39 25.59
C VAL A 382 -1.48 -4.25 26.75
N PRO A 383 -2.55 -5.04 26.56
CA PRO A 383 -3.16 -5.78 27.66
C PRO A 383 -2.42 -7.09 27.94
N LYS A 384 -2.47 -7.56 29.19
CA LYS A 384 -2.05 -8.94 29.54
C LYS A 384 -3.02 -9.99 28.98
N ALA A 385 -4.30 -9.65 28.84
CA ALA A 385 -5.34 -10.46 28.20
C ALA A 385 -6.43 -9.56 27.57
N THR A 386 -6.96 -9.93 26.39
CA THR A 386 -8.07 -9.21 25.73
C THR A 386 -8.97 -10.16 24.93
N SER A 387 -10.26 -9.82 24.83
CA SER A 387 -11.23 -10.47 23.94
C SER A 387 -11.24 -9.89 22.53
N MET A 388 -10.76 -8.65 22.35
CA MET A 388 -10.65 -7.97 21.06
C MET A 388 -9.38 -8.42 20.34
N ILE A 389 -9.46 -9.58 19.69
CA ILE A 389 -8.33 -10.18 18.96
C ILE A 389 -8.55 -10.00 17.47
N TYR A 390 -7.60 -9.36 16.81
CA TYR A 390 -7.49 -9.39 15.37
C TYR A 390 -7.02 -10.79 14.96
N GLU A 391 -7.94 -11.58 14.42
CA GLU A 391 -7.57 -12.83 13.78
C GLU A 391 -6.77 -12.51 12.51
N ILE A 392 -5.53 -13.00 12.43
CA ILE A 392 -4.75 -13.04 11.20
C ILE A 392 -5.41 -14.09 10.28
N ASN A 393 -6.61 -13.81 9.79
CA ASN A 393 -7.31 -14.67 8.86
C ASN A 393 -6.81 -14.38 7.45
N GLY A 394 -6.07 -15.34 6.89
CA GLY A 394 -5.62 -15.35 5.49
C GLY A 394 -6.75 -15.57 4.46
N GLU A 395 -8.02 -15.52 4.86
CA GLU A 395 -9.17 -15.54 3.96
C GLU A 395 -9.92 -14.21 4.04
N GLY A 396 -9.88 -13.43 2.95
CA GLY A 396 -10.58 -12.16 2.87
C GLY A 396 -12.09 -12.32 3.10
N ILE A 397 -12.68 -11.34 3.82
CA ILE A 397 -14.11 -11.23 4.12
C ILE A 397 -15.00 -11.43 2.87
N PHE A 398 -14.50 -11.01 1.70
CA PHE A 398 -15.16 -11.18 0.41
C PHE A 398 -15.31 -12.65 0.00
N ILE A 399 -14.27 -13.49 0.15
CA ILE A 399 -14.33 -14.93 -0.17
C ILE A 399 -15.30 -15.64 0.78
N LYS A 400 -15.32 -15.24 2.06
CA LYS A 400 -16.25 -15.79 3.05
C LYS A 400 -17.71 -15.51 2.65
N LYS A 401 -18.02 -14.25 2.27
CA LYS A 401 -19.35 -13.86 1.76
C LYS A 401 -19.69 -14.51 0.42
N LEU A 402 -18.74 -14.65 -0.50
CA LEU A 402 -18.98 -15.28 -1.80
C LEU A 402 -19.24 -16.78 -1.63
N LYS A 403 -18.49 -17.47 -0.77
CA LYS A 403 -18.76 -18.86 -0.37
C LYS A 403 -20.12 -19.00 0.31
N GLU A 404 -20.53 -18.07 1.17
CA GLU A 404 -21.88 -18.07 1.77
C GLU A 404 -23.00 -17.88 0.73
N ILE A 405 -22.84 -16.96 -0.22
CA ILE A 405 -23.78 -16.75 -1.32
C ILE A 405 -23.88 -18.01 -2.19
N PHE A 406 -22.74 -18.60 -2.59
CA PHE A 406 -22.72 -19.83 -3.36
C PHE A 406 -23.33 -21.01 -2.59
N LYS A 407 -23.04 -21.14 -1.30
CA LYS A 407 -23.62 -22.18 -0.44
C LYS A 407 -25.13 -22.03 -0.30
N ASN A 408 -25.65 -20.80 -0.29
CA ASN A 408 -27.08 -20.52 -0.26
C ASN A 408 -27.78 -20.78 -1.60
N ILE A 409 -27.09 -20.57 -2.73
CA ILE A 409 -27.61 -20.90 -4.07
C ILE A 409 -27.70 -22.42 -4.25
N PHE A 410 -26.69 -23.18 -3.83
CA PHE A 410 -26.67 -24.64 -3.96
C PHE A 410 -27.49 -25.39 -2.89
N LYS A 411 -27.89 -24.73 -1.80
CA LYS A 411 -28.86 -25.27 -0.83
C LYS A 411 -30.31 -25.15 -1.29
N LYS A 412 -30.61 -24.31 -2.28
CA LYS A 412 -31.99 -24.05 -2.72
C LYS A 412 -32.53 -25.08 -3.74
N ASN A 413 -31.71 -26.06 -4.14
CA ASN A 413 -32.04 -27.11 -5.10
C ASN A 413 -31.92 -28.53 -4.49
N ARG A 414 -32.27 -28.72 -3.21
CA ARG A 414 -32.51 -30.05 -2.63
C ARG A 414 -33.85 -30.10 -1.95
#